data_AF-A0A9D2KGZ8-F1
#
_entry.id   AF-A0A9D2KGZ8-F1
#
_cell.length_a   1.000
_cell.length_b   1.000
_cell.length_c   1.000
_cell.angle_alpha   90.00
_cell.angle_beta   90.00
_cell.angle_gamma   90.00
#
_symmetry.space_group_name_H-M   'P 1'
#
loop_
_entity.id
_entity.type
_entity.pdbx_description
1 polymer ?
#
loop_
_entity_poly.entity_id
_entity_poly.type
_entity_poly.pdbx_seq_one_letter_code
_entity_poly.pdbx_strand_id
1 'polypeptide(L)' 'MTQHTAVATLHTNHGDIVINLFGDHAPVTVDNFIGLSTGEKEWTDPRTGEKGDGPLYKDVVFHRIIPGF' A
#
# COMPACT_ATOMS: atom_id res chain seq x y z
N MET A 1 16.83 -18.10 -3.39
CA MET A 1 16.45 -16.67 -3.37
C MET A 1 14.94 -16.61 -3.27
N THR A 2 14.40 -15.83 -2.35
CA THR A 2 12.95 -15.61 -2.26
C THR A 2 12.48 -14.86 -3.51
N GLN A 3 11.56 -15.45 -4.26
CA GLN A 3 10.94 -14.79 -5.41
C GLN A 3 9.81 -13.90 -4.93
N HIS A 4 9.70 -12.71 -5.52
CA HIS A 4 8.54 -11.86 -5.34
C HIS A 4 7.42 -12.35 -6.25
N THR A 5 6.18 -12.21 -5.78
CA THR A 5 4.97 -12.63 -6.51
C THR A 5 4.30 -11.45 -7.21
N ALA A 6 4.62 -10.22 -6.82
CA ALA A 6 4.12 -8.99 -7.42
C ALA A 6 5.13 -7.85 -7.23
N VAL A 7 4.98 -6.79 -8.01
CA VAL A 7 5.76 -5.55 -7.89
C VAL A 7 4.78 -4.38 -7.79
N ALA A 8 5.02 -3.46 -6.85
CA ALA A 8 4.27 -2.23 -6.70
C ALA A 8 5.20 -1.03 -6.86
N THR A 9 4.72 0.02 -7.55
CA THR A 9 5.45 1.29 -7.66
C THR A 9 4.67 2.36 -6.92
N LEU A 10 5.30 2.99 -5.93
CA LEU A 10 4.75 4.14 -5.24
C LEU A 10 5.25 5.39 -5.96
N HIS A 11 4.34 6.05 -6.67
CA HIS A 11 4.59 7.34 -7.29
C HIS A 11 4.50 8.44 -6.24
N THR A 12 5.63 9.04 -5.89
CA THR A 12 5.69 10.14 -4.92
C THR A 12 6.16 11.42 -5.60
N ASN A 13 5.91 12.56 -4.96
CA ASN A 13 6.46 13.84 -5.41
C ASN A 13 7.99 13.96 -5.27
N HIS A 14 8.65 12.98 -4.65
CA HIS A 14 10.11 12.89 -4.54
C HIS A 14 10.71 11.79 -5.44
N GLY A 15 9.88 11.18 -6.31
CA GLY A 15 10.28 10.11 -7.22
C GLY A 15 9.57 8.79 -6.94
N ASP A 16 9.85 7.81 -7.79
CA ASP A 16 9.23 6.48 -7.72
C ASP A 16 9.99 5.56 -6.76
N ILE A 17 9.23 4.78 -5.98
CA ILE A 17 9.76 3.73 -5.12
C ILE A 17 9.20 2.39 -5.61
N VAL A 18 10.06 1.52 -6.12
CA VAL A 18 9.68 0.20 -6.62
C VAL A 18 9.86 -0.84 -5.52
N ILE A 19 8.81 -1.59 -5.21
CA ILE A 19 8.74 -2.54 -4.11
C ILE A 19 8.38 -3.93 -4.65
N ASN A 20 9.20 -4.91 -4.30
CA ASN A 20 8.92 -6.32 -4.53
C ASN A 20 8.06 -6.88 -3.39
N LEU A 21 6.92 -7.48 -3.71
CA LEU A 21 5.97 -8.04 -2.74
C LEU A 21 6.10 -9.57 -2.68
N PHE A 22 6.11 -10.13 -1.48
CA PHE A 22 6.36 -11.55 -1.22
C PHE A 22 5.08 -12.29 -0.82
N GLY A 23 4.16 -12.47 -1.77
CA GLY A 23 2.85 -13.09 -1.52
C GLY A 23 2.93 -14.52 -1.00
N ASP A 24 3.92 -15.31 -1.40
CA ASP A 24 4.09 -16.68 -0.89
C ASP A 24 4.43 -16.72 0.61
N HIS A 25 5.01 -15.65 1.14
CA HIS A 25 5.42 -15.55 2.55
C HIS A 25 4.34 -14.87 3.39
N ALA A 26 3.65 -13.88 2.83
CA ALA A 26 2.63 -13.10 3.52
C ALA A 26 1.40 -12.87 2.61
N PRO A 27 0.66 -13.93 2.25
CA PRO A 27 -0.38 -13.85 1.21
C PRO A 27 -1.50 -12.88 1.59
N VAL A 28 -1.99 -12.96 2.82
CA VAL A 28 -3.07 -12.08 3.31
C VAL A 28 -2.63 -10.61 3.33
N THR A 29 -1.38 -10.33 3.72
CA THR A 29 -0.86 -8.96 3.79
C THR A 29 -0.67 -8.37 2.40
N VAL A 30 -0.10 -9.14 1.48
CA VAL A 30 0.13 -8.70 0.09
C VAL A 30 -1.19 -8.49 -0.63
N ASP A 31 -2.16 -9.40 -0.49
CA ASP A 31 -3.50 -9.27 -1.04
C ASP A 31 -4.22 -8.03 -0.47
N ASN A 32 -4.12 -7.80 0.84
CA ASN A 32 -4.69 -6.61 1.47
C ASN A 32 -4.05 -5.32 0.94
N PHE A 33 -2.72 -5.27 0.85
CA PHE A 33 -2.01 -4.10 0.35
C PHE A 33 -2.39 -3.78 -1.10
N ILE A 34 -2.39 -4.79 -1.99
CA ILE A 34 -2.75 -4.61 -3.39
C ILE A 34 -4.22 -4.20 -3.52
N GLY A 35 -5.15 -4.91 -2.87
CA GLY A 35 -6.58 -4.62 -2.99
C GLY A 35 -6.97 -3.22 -2.49
N LEU A 36 -6.33 -2.74 -1.41
CA LEU A 36 -6.51 -1.36 -0.94
C LEU A 36 -5.85 -0.34 -1.88
N SER A 37 -4.74 -0.70 -2.54
CA SER A 37 -4.04 0.15 -3.50
C SER A 37 -4.75 0.30 -4.84
N THR A 38 -5.51 -0.71 -5.28
CA THR A 38 -6.28 -0.70 -6.53
C THR A 38 -7.72 -0.24 -6.35
N GLY A 39 -8.21 -0.22 -5.10
CA GLY A 39 -9.62 0.07 -4.78
C GLY A 39 -10.54 -1.15 -4.92
N GLU A 40 -9.99 -2.35 -5.11
CA GLU A 40 -10.77 -3.59 -5.14
C GLU A 40 -11.29 -3.99 -3.75
N LYS A 41 -10.62 -3.57 -2.67
CA LYS A 41 -11.09 -3.77 -1.30
C LYS A 41 -11.74 -2.51 -0.74
N GLU A 42 -12.94 -2.68 -0.18
CA GLU A 42 -13.60 -1.64 0.61
C GLU A 42 -12.79 -1.36 1.89
N TRP A 43 -12.79 -0.09 2.30
CA TRP A 43 -12.20 0.36 3.55
C TRP A 43 -13.10 1.40 4.21
N THR A 44 -12.88 1.64 5.50
CA THR A 44 -13.62 2.63 6.29
C THR A 44 -12.66 3.73 6.72
N ASP A 45 -13.04 4.99 6.52
CA ASP A 45 -12.25 6.13 6.99
C ASP A 45 -12.26 6.13 8.53
N PRO A 46 -11.09 6.02 9.19
CA PRO A 46 -11.03 5.97 10.64
C PRO A 46 -11.40 7.29 11.32
N ARG A 47 -11.45 8.42 10.59
CA ARG A 47 -11.81 9.74 11.11
C ARG A 47 -13.31 9.97 11.10
N THR A 48 -14.00 9.49 10.07
CA THR A 48 -15.44 9.72 9.88
C THR A 48 -16.28 8.48 10.20
N GLY A 49 -15.71 7.28 10.12
CA GLY A 49 -16.42 6.00 10.23
C GLY A 49 -17.22 5.62 8.98
N GLU A 50 -17.13 6.41 7.92
CA GLU A 50 -17.84 6.17 6.66
C GLU A 50 -17.03 5.26 5.73
N LYS A 51 -17.69 4.70 4.71
CA LYS A 51 -16.98 3.97 3.65
C LYS A 51 -16.03 4.95 2.93
N GLY A 52 -14.77 4.54 2.79
CA GLY A 52 -13.80 5.28 2.01
C GLY A 52 -14.13 5.23 0.52
N ASP A 53 -13.71 6.27 -0.20
CA ASP A 53 -13.91 6.38 -1.64
C ASP A 53 -12.61 6.06 -2.39
N GLY A 54 -12.72 5.20 -3.40
CA GLY A 54 -11.62 4.80 -4.26
C GLY A 54 -10.44 4.10 -3.55
N PRO A 55 -9.26 4.08 -4.18
CA PRO A 55 -8.07 3.44 -3.64
C PRO A 55 -7.53 4.15 -2.40
N LEU A 56 -7.31 3.39 -1.32
CA LEU A 56 -6.94 3.92 0.00
C LEU A 56 -5.63 4.73 0.00
N TYR A 57 -4.62 4.27 -0.73
CA TYR A 57 -3.28 4.88 -0.70
C TYR A 57 -3.10 6.01 -1.71
N LYS A 58 -4.17 6.46 -2.37
CA LYS A 58 -4.09 7.61 -3.27
C LYS A 58 -3.96 8.91 -2.48
N ASP A 59 -3.01 9.75 -2.86
CA ASP A 59 -2.76 11.08 -2.27
C ASP A 59 -2.47 11.08 -0.75
N VAL A 60 -1.95 9.96 -0.21
CA VAL A 60 -1.54 9.85 1.19
C VAL A 60 -0.08 10.29 1.40
N VAL A 61 0.23 10.83 2.57
CA VAL A 61 1.58 11.32 2.93
C VAL A 61 2.34 10.33 3.80
N PHE A 62 3.67 10.31 3.64
CA PHE A 62 4.57 9.73 4.64
C PHE A 62 4.67 10.67 5.85
N HIS A 63 3.77 10.51 6.82
CA HIS A 63 3.65 11.42 7.97
C HIS A 63 4.77 11.27 9.02
N ARG A 64 5.50 10.15 9.01
CA ARG A 64 6.56 9.85 9.99
C ARG A 64 7.85 9.47 9.27
N ILE A 65 8.88 10.28 9.46
CA ILE A 65 10.21 10.11 8.88
C ILE A 65 11.23 10.28 10.01
N ILE A 66 11.99 9.22 10.31
CA ILE A 66 13.02 9.20 11.35
C ILE A 66 14.34 8.79 10.69
N PRO A 67 15.33 9.68 10.61
CA PRO A 67 16.62 9.34 10.01
C PRO A 67 17.31 8.17 10.73
N GLY A 68 17.67 7.12 9.98
CA GLY A 68 18.47 5.99 10.48
C GLY A 68 17.71 4.89 11.24
N PHE A 69 16.37 4.89 11.21
CA PHE A 69 15.54 3.78 11.69
C PHE A 69 15.18 2.83 10.55
#